data_AF-A0A7R9YWJ9-F1
#
_entry.id   AF-A0A7R9YWJ9-F1
#
_cell.length_a   1.000
_cell.length_b   1.000
_cell.length_c   1.000
_cell.angle_alpha   90.00
_cell.angle_beta   90.00
_cell.angle_gamma   90.00
#
_symmetry.space_group_name_H-M   'P 1'
#
loop_
_entity.id
_entity.type
_entity.pdbx_description
1 polymer ?
#
loop_
_entity_poly.entity_id
_entity_poly.type
_entity_poly.pdbx_seq_one_letter_code
_entity_poly.pdbx_strand_id
1 'polypeptide(L)'
;GVGGGGGGGLADEIGDSVTTPTDPSRYRPPAGFMNKDGPLVDETKDMPPDVMLQRISSGSGRWYTFAKMCNNLHKQQYSAQIVSEMTGITPVEQNRWIVAGTVYESIKLSGKVPPEILKRFDDPRSPALLEPFRFLTEDARIACAIYTVEKNLSPEMCDLLARSMKEWERRVGERDGFTDHPGDVLAFKYMRDALETRKEQEMRQKVEQGMSVAVSDTARARLATCMDAKENLTDWVSRNSGDGNGGTGSAASLQVLRLAEDEIGTRSLPVLGPLGSVAAADLSSTPRSKQDGPFGVFTLLGANAAAVRWVALPQWNLLTRAVVPAAIEVPNCANVPAIIAGTRAQTEDDRKRLSGPGLLVIEVGRVHVSDISSGQFYIVPDPNSGDRLALVPGAQLAQAGVPAAATVLFVARPPARDASAG
;
A
#
# COMPACT_ATOMS: atom_id res chain seq x y z
N GLY A 1 -13.17 27.44 -61.78
CA GLY A 1 -14.14 28.47 -62.20
C GLY A 1 -15.28 28.49 -61.22
N VAL A 2 -15.62 29.70 -60.75
CA VAL A 2 -16.87 30.16 -60.07
C VAL A 2 -17.16 29.48 -58.71
N GLY A 3 -17.35 30.13 -57.55
CA GLY A 3 -17.53 31.51 -57.05
C GLY A 3 -18.04 31.30 -55.58
N GLY A 4 -17.94 32.16 -54.56
CA GLY A 4 -17.68 33.58 -54.41
C GLY A 4 -18.64 34.13 -53.34
N GLY A 5 -18.10 34.74 -52.26
CA GLY A 5 -18.82 35.56 -51.28
C GLY A 5 -18.52 35.18 -49.82
N GLY A 6 -18.00 36.01 -48.91
CA GLY A 6 -17.68 37.44 -48.94
C GLY A 6 -18.29 38.17 -47.73
N GLY A 7 -17.44 38.62 -46.80
CA GLY A 7 -17.75 39.55 -45.69
C GLY A 7 -17.23 39.05 -44.33
N GLY A 8 -16.37 39.72 -43.55
CA GLY A 8 -15.79 41.06 -43.60
C GLY A 8 -15.89 41.73 -42.21
N GLY A 9 -14.75 41.94 -41.52
CA GLY A 9 -14.59 42.74 -40.28
C GLY A 9 -13.64 42.08 -39.26
N LEU A 10 -12.34 42.42 -39.25
CA LEU A 10 -11.66 43.44 -38.38
C LEU A 10 -11.79 43.10 -36.87
N ALA A 11 -10.75 42.89 -36.06
CA ALA A 11 -9.36 43.35 -36.07
C ALA A 11 -8.47 42.45 -35.16
N ASP A 12 -7.18 42.34 -35.52
CA ASP A 12 -5.95 42.44 -34.68
C ASP A 12 -6.05 42.06 -33.19
N GLU A 13 -5.21 41.21 -32.58
CA GLU A 13 -3.76 41.16 -32.61
C GLU A 13 -3.25 39.83 -31.96
N ILE A 14 -2.15 39.29 -32.51
CA ILE A 14 -0.97 38.71 -31.85
C ILE A 14 -1.19 37.67 -30.72
N GLY A 15 -0.75 36.43 -30.98
CA GLY A 15 -0.56 35.42 -29.94
C GLY A 15 0.18 34.19 -30.45
N ASP A 16 1.50 34.33 -30.55
CA ASP A 16 2.46 33.33 -31.01
C ASP A 16 2.39 32.01 -30.21
N SER A 17 2.54 30.90 -30.93
CA SER A 17 2.57 29.55 -30.38
C SER A 17 3.89 29.28 -29.66
N VAL A 18 3.83 28.90 -28.37
CA VAL A 18 4.96 28.24 -27.70
C VAL A 18 4.48 27.01 -26.93
N THR A 19 5.16 25.90 -27.23
CA THR A 19 5.12 24.58 -26.61
C THR A 19 5.67 24.57 -25.16
N THR A 20 4.93 23.91 -24.25
CA THR A 20 5.27 23.16 -22.98
C THR A 20 6.70 23.28 -22.38
N PRO A 21 6.90 23.30 -21.03
CA PRO A 21 6.50 22.20 -20.13
C PRO A 21 6.11 22.57 -18.66
N THR A 22 5.60 21.56 -17.95
CA THR A 22 5.21 21.48 -16.53
C THR A 22 6.21 22.09 -15.54
N ASP A 23 5.74 22.97 -14.65
CA ASP A 23 6.46 23.47 -13.45
C ASP A 23 5.77 22.96 -12.16
N PRO A 24 6.47 22.29 -11.23
CA PRO A 24 5.90 21.67 -10.03
C PRO A 24 5.85 22.61 -8.81
N SER A 25 5.44 23.87 -8.98
CA SER A 25 5.41 24.82 -7.86
C SER A 25 4.25 25.82 -7.88
N ARG A 26 3.00 25.33 -8.03
CA ARG A 26 1.83 26.14 -7.65
C ARG A 26 1.70 26.20 -6.14
N TYR A 27 2.39 27.15 -5.52
CA TYR A 27 1.95 27.69 -4.25
C TYR A 27 0.51 28.19 -4.44
N ARG A 28 -0.45 27.47 -3.83
CA ARG A 28 -1.84 27.91 -3.77
C ARG A 28 -1.97 28.71 -2.48
N PRO A 29 -2.16 30.03 -2.54
CA PRO A 29 -2.37 30.79 -1.32
C PRO A 29 -3.60 30.23 -0.57
N PRO A 30 -3.63 30.34 0.77
CA PRO A 30 -4.76 29.88 1.57
C PRO A 30 -6.09 30.43 1.03
N ALA A 31 -7.16 29.63 1.12
CA ALA A 31 -8.49 30.05 0.73
C ALA A 31 -8.87 31.35 1.46
N GLY A 32 -9.31 32.37 0.71
CA GLY A 32 -9.65 33.72 1.22
C GLY A 32 -8.72 34.85 0.78
N PHE A 33 -7.58 34.56 0.13
CA PHE A 33 -6.63 35.61 -0.32
C PHE A 33 -7.17 36.53 -1.45
N MET A 34 -8.30 36.16 -2.10
CA MET A 34 -8.89 36.90 -3.22
C MET A 34 -10.41 37.14 -3.09
N ASN A 35 -10.94 37.39 -1.89
CA ASN A 35 -12.36 37.75 -1.75
C ASN A 35 -12.62 39.21 -2.19
N LYS A 36 -13.76 39.43 -2.87
CA LYS A 36 -14.22 40.70 -3.47
C LYS A 36 -14.81 41.70 -2.45
N ASP A 37 -15.07 41.27 -1.24
CA ASP A 37 -15.28 42.17 -0.11
C ASP A 37 -13.89 42.51 0.42
N GLY A 38 -13.55 43.80 0.45
CA GLY A 38 -12.22 44.28 0.84
C GLY A 38 -11.68 43.62 2.11
N PRO A 39 -10.35 43.63 2.34
CA PRO A 39 -9.74 42.86 3.41
C PRO A 39 -10.46 43.15 4.72
N LEU A 40 -11.00 42.09 5.37
CA LEU A 40 -11.43 42.17 6.76
C LEU A 40 -10.30 42.83 7.52
N VAL A 41 -10.46 44.11 7.87
CA VAL A 41 -9.39 44.87 8.50
C VAL A 41 -9.12 44.18 9.83
N ASP A 42 -7.95 43.58 9.95
CA ASP A 42 -7.52 42.99 11.20
C ASP A 42 -7.24 44.12 12.18
N GLU A 43 -8.25 44.45 12.99
CA GLU A 43 -8.20 45.48 14.04
C GLU A 43 -7.06 45.26 15.04
N THR A 44 -6.46 44.07 15.07
CA THR A 44 -5.34 43.73 15.94
C THR A 44 -3.98 43.97 15.29
N LYS A 45 -3.90 44.21 13.98
CA LYS A 45 -2.63 44.29 13.25
C LYS A 45 -1.75 45.46 13.70
N ASP A 46 -2.35 46.62 13.90
CA ASP A 46 -1.65 47.87 14.23
C ASP A 46 -1.77 48.23 15.73
N MET A 47 -2.25 47.28 16.55
CA MET A 47 -2.43 47.52 17.98
C MET A 47 -1.08 47.45 18.73
N PRO A 48 -0.75 48.40 19.63
CA PRO A 48 0.47 48.33 20.42
C PRO A 48 0.49 47.11 21.36
N PRO A 49 1.67 46.50 21.64
CA PRO A 49 1.78 45.34 22.53
C PRO A 49 1.12 45.53 23.90
N ASP A 50 1.30 46.68 24.54
CA ASP A 50 0.74 46.96 25.87
C ASP A 50 -0.80 46.90 25.86
N VAL A 51 -1.42 47.39 24.77
CA VAL A 51 -2.87 47.35 24.59
C VAL A 51 -3.35 45.91 24.35
N MET A 52 -2.61 45.12 23.56
CA MET A 52 -2.92 43.71 23.35
C MET A 52 -2.87 42.93 24.68
N LEU A 53 -1.79 43.10 25.44
CA LEU A 53 -1.59 42.43 26.73
C LEU A 53 -2.68 42.81 27.74
N GLN A 54 -3.03 44.10 27.82
CA GLN A 54 -4.12 44.58 28.66
C GLN A 54 -5.48 43.97 28.27
N ARG A 55 -5.79 43.88 26.96
CA ARG A 55 -7.06 43.28 26.49
C ARG A 55 -7.13 41.80 26.78
N ILE A 56 -6.04 41.05 26.56
CA ILE A 56 -5.97 39.62 26.89
C ILE A 56 -6.14 39.42 28.39
N SER A 57 -5.40 40.18 29.22
CA SER A 57 -5.47 40.08 30.69
C SER A 57 -6.85 40.42 31.25
N SER A 58 -7.52 41.44 30.69
CA SER A 58 -8.87 41.83 31.11
C SER A 58 -9.98 40.93 30.57
N GLY A 59 -9.67 40.01 29.65
CA GLY A 59 -10.67 39.20 28.95
C GLY A 59 -11.67 40.03 28.14
N SER A 60 -11.31 41.26 27.75
CA SER A 60 -12.20 42.20 27.06
C SER A 60 -12.19 41.94 25.55
N GLY A 61 -13.11 41.08 25.09
CA GLY A 61 -13.24 40.74 23.68
C GLY A 61 -13.64 39.28 23.44
N ARG A 62 -13.41 38.80 22.22
CA ARG A 62 -13.69 37.42 21.82
C ARG A 62 -12.41 36.61 21.76
N TRP A 63 -12.46 35.33 22.11
CA TRP A 63 -11.26 34.49 22.15
C TRP A 63 -10.51 34.45 20.80
N TYR A 64 -11.22 34.52 19.66
CA TYR A 64 -10.60 34.58 18.32
C TYR A 64 -9.91 35.92 18.03
N THR A 65 -10.28 37.01 18.71
CA THR A 65 -9.52 38.26 18.67
C THR A 65 -8.24 38.15 19.50
N PHE A 66 -8.30 37.49 20.66
CA PHE A 66 -7.10 37.20 21.46
C PHE A 66 -6.12 36.28 20.74
N ALA A 67 -6.62 35.30 19.99
CA ALA A 67 -5.79 34.43 19.14
C ALA A 67 -4.91 35.24 18.16
N LYS A 68 -5.48 36.27 17.51
CA LYS A 68 -4.75 37.18 16.63
C LYS A 68 -3.73 38.04 17.38
N MET A 69 -4.12 38.57 18.53
CA MET A 69 -3.23 39.36 19.39
C MET A 69 -2.01 38.52 19.85
N CYS A 70 -2.22 37.27 20.28
CA CYS A 70 -1.13 36.35 20.62
C CYS A 70 -0.18 36.13 19.44
N ASN A 71 -0.70 35.90 18.23
CA ASN A 71 0.12 35.79 17.02
C ASN A 71 0.92 37.07 16.72
N ASN A 72 0.33 38.25 16.91
CA ASN A 72 1.02 39.52 16.66
C ASN A 72 2.06 39.83 17.74
N LEU A 73 1.81 39.49 19.01
CA LEU A 73 2.80 39.56 20.09
C LEU A 73 3.99 38.64 19.81
N HIS A 74 3.75 37.40 19.36
CA HIS A 74 4.84 36.48 18.99
C HIS A 74 5.71 37.03 17.86
N LYS A 75 5.11 37.66 16.84
CA LYS A 75 5.86 38.34 15.76
C LYS A 75 6.75 39.48 16.29
N GLN A 76 6.30 40.14 17.35
CA GLN A 76 7.02 41.20 18.06
C GLN A 76 7.97 40.67 19.14
N GLN A 77 8.35 39.38 19.08
CA GLN A 77 9.31 38.73 19.98
C GLN A 77 8.88 38.58 21.44
N TYR A 78 7.59 38.73 21.74
CA TYR A 78 7.05 38.29 23.03
C TYR A 78 6.93 36.77 22.99
N SER A 79 7.67 36.08 23.86
CA SER A 79 7.53 34.62 23.98
C SER A 79 6.20 34.25 24.64
N ALA A 80 5.69 33.04 24.39
CA ALA A 80 4.47 32.57 25.04
C ALA A 80 4.56 32.59 26.58
N GLN A 81 5.77 32.40 27.13
CA GLN A 81 6.04 32.50 28.56
C GLN A 81 5.87 33.94 29.06
N ILE A 82 6.44 34.91 28.35
CA ILE A 82 6.30 36.34 28.65
C ILE A 82 4.81 36.76 28.60
N VAL A 83 4.07 36.33 27.58
CA VAL A 83 2.62 36.59 27.47
C VAL A 83 1.88 35.96 28.65
N SER A 84 2.25 34.74 29.06
CA SER A 84 1.64 34.07 30.21
C SER A 84 1.88 34.82 31.52
N GLU A 85 3.08 35.34 31.74
CA GLU A 85 3.43 36.11 32.94
C GLU A 85 2.66 37.43 33.02
N MET A 86 2.46 38.09 31.88
CA MET A 86 1.75 39.38 31.83
C MET A 86 0.23 39.26 31.81
N THR A 87 -0.32 38.15 31.31
CA THR A 87 -1.77 38.01 31.08
C THR A 87 -2.45 36.94 31.93
N GLY A 88 -1.68 36.01 32.50
CA GLY A 88 -2.21 34.82 33.19
C GLY A 88 -2.66 33.69 32.26
N ILE A 89 -2.65 33.89 30.94
CA ILE A 89 -3.06 32.87 29.96
C ILE A 89 -1.90 31.93 29.68
N THR A 90 -2.06 30.65 30.00
CA THR A 90 -0.99 29.66 29.87
C THR A 90 -0.53 29.49 28.41
N PRO A 91 0.73 29.10 28.15
CA PRO A 91 1.20 28.83 26.80
C PRO A 91 0.35 27.78 26.05
N VAL A 92 -0.20 26.79 26.78
CA VAL A 92 -1.09 25.76 26.22
C VAL A 92 -2.41 26.37 25.73
N GLU A 93 -2.99 27.27 26.52
CA GLU A 93 -4.24 27.96 26.16
C GLU A 93 -4.02 28.95 25.00
N GLN A 94 -2.91 29.69 25.01
CA GLN A 94 -2.51 30.56 23.90
C GLN A 94 -2.42 29.77 22.58
N ASN A 95 -1.73 28.62 22.60
CA ASN A 95 -1.63 27.76 21.42
C ASN A 95 -3.00 27.23 20.98
N ARG A 96 -3.86 26.81 21.93
CA ARG A 96 -5.22 26.38 21.62
C ARG A 96 -6.03 27.48 20.95
N TRP A 97 -5.97 28.72 21.45
CA TRP A 97 -6.65 29.86 20.83
C TRP A 97 -6.13 30.14 19.42
N ILE A 98 -4.81 30.15 19.22
CA ILE A 98 -4.20 30.39 17.89
C ILE A 98 -4.67 29.35 16.87
N VAL A 99 -4.61 28.07 17.25
CA VAL A 99 -4.98 26.95 16.38
C VAL A 99 -6.49 26.95 16.10
N ALA A 100 -7.31 27.04 17.15
CA ALA A 100 -8.77 27.11 16.99
C ALA A 100 -9.20 28.37 16.22
N GLY A 101 -8.48 29.48 16.38
CA GLY A 101 -8.76 30.74 15.71
C GLY A 101 -8.56 30.61 14.20
N THR A 102 -7.51 29.91 13.79
CA THR A 102 -7.27 29.58 12.37
C THR A 102 -8.40 28.72 11.79
N VAL A 103 -8.90 27.74 12.57
CA VAL A 103 -10.05 26.91 12.18
C VAL A 103 -11.32 27.75 12.08
N TYR A 104 -11.60 28.60 13.07
CA TYR A 104 -12.76 29.48 13.10
C TYR A 104 -12.77 30.45 11.91
N GLU A 105 -11.62 31.06 11.59
CA GLU A 105 -11.48 31.94 10.43
C GLU A 105 -11.75 31.20 9.12
N SER A 106 -11.19 30.01 8.95
CA SER A 106 -11.44 29.15 7.78
C SER A 106 -12.94 28.83 7.63
N ILE A 107 -13.63 28.54 8.74
CA ILE A 107 -15.08 28.28 8.71
C ILE A 107 -15.85 29.56 8.37
N LYS A 108 -15.51 30.69 9.00
CA LYS A 108 -16.18 31.99 8.80
C LYS A 108 -16.02 32.49 7.37
N LEU A 109 -14.82 32.42 6.81
CA LEU A 109 -14.49 32.88 5.46
C LEU A 109 -15.18 32.06 4.36
N SER A 110 -15.54 30.81 4.64
CA SER A 110 -16.24 29.96 3.67
C SER A 110 -17.62 30.50 3.28
N GLY A 111 -18.28 31.27 4.16
CA GLY A 111 -19.65 31.74 3.98
C GLY A 111 -20.72 30.64 3.97
N LYS A 112 -20.34 29.36 4.19
CA LYS A 112 -21.25 28.21 4.11
C LYS A 112 -21.90 27.86 5.46
N VAL A 113 -21.41 28.40 6.57
CA VAL A 113 -21.96 28.14 7.91
C VAL A 113 -22.99 29.19 8.29
N PRO A 114 -24.18 28.78 8.75
CA PRO A 114 -25.21 29.72 9.17
C PRO A 114 -24.75 30.65 10.32
N PRO A 115 -25.14 31.94 10.32
CA PRO A 115 -24.68 32.91 11.32
C PRO A 115 -24.97 32.51 12.78
N GLU A 116 -26.09 31.83 13.02
CA GLU A 116 -26.50 31.32 14.32
C GLU A 116 -25.58 30.22 14.85
N ILE A 117 -25.03 29.39 13.96
CA ILE A 117 -24.03 28.36 14.30
C ILE A 117 -22.69 29.04 14.61
N LEU A 118 -22.26 30.00 13.79
CA LEU A 118 -21.04 30.78 14.05
C LEU A 118 -21.08 31.50 15.40
N LYS A 119 -22.25 32.05 15.78
CA LYS A 119 -22.46 32.72 17.07
C LYS A 119 -22.29 31.77 18.27
N ARG A 120 -22.53 30.47 18.11
CA ARG A 120 -22.29 29.49 19.20
C ARG A 120 -20.81 29.38 19.55
N PHE A 121 -19.92 29.64 18.60
CA PHE A 121 -18.48 29.65 18.85
C PHE A 121 -17.96 30.94 19.49
N ASP A 122 -18.81 31.91 19.83
CA ASP A 122 -18.40 33.10 20.59
C ASP A 122 -18.08 32.79 22.06
N ASP A 123 -18.48 31.62 22.57
CA ASP A 123 -18.24 31.19 23.95
C ASP A 123 -16.72 30.97 24.19
N PRO A 124 -16.13 31.46 25.31
CA PRO A 124 -14.72 31.26 25.65
C PRO A 124 -14.25 29.79 25.71
N ARG A 125 -15.15 28.82 25.85
CA ARG A 125 -14.87 27.37 25.86
C ARG A 125 -14.80 26.75 24.47
N SER A 126 -15.29 27.46 23.45
CA SER A 126 -15.30 27.04 22.05
C SER A 126 -13.93 26.67 21.44
N PRO A 127 -12.78 27.24 21.86
CA PRO A 127 -11.49 26.82 21.34
C PRO A 127 -11.24 25.32 21.47
N ALA A 128 -11.70 24.69 22.57
CA ALA A 128 -11.54 23.25 22.79
C ALA A 128 -12.40 22.40 21.83
N LEU A 129 -13.46 22.96 21.26
CA LEU A 129 -14.31 22.29 20.27
C LEU A 129 -13.73 22.37 18.86
N LEU A 130 -13.05 23.47 18.52
CA LEU A 130 -12.54 23.74 17.18
C LEU A 130 -11.09 23.31 16.96
N GLU A 131 -10.25 23.37 18.00
CA GLU A 131 -8.84 22.98 17.92
C GLU A 131 -8.59 21.57 17.34
N PRO A 132 -9.43 20.55 17.63
CA PRO A 132 -9.26 19.23 17.02
C PRO A 132 -9.39 19.22 15.49
N PHE A 133 -10.13 20.15 14.88
CA PHE A 133 -10.36 20.17 13.43
C PHE A 133 -9.20 20.78 12.62
N ARG A 134 -8.08 21.15 13.27
CA ARG A 134 -6.93 21.81 12.64
C ARG A 134 -6.34 21.07 11.43
N PHE A 135 -6.42 19.74 11.40
CA PHE A 135 -5.83 18.92 10.33
C PHE A 135 -6.86 18.44 9.30
N LEU A 136 -8.11 18.89 9.41
CA LEU A 136 -9.17 18.62 8.43
C LEU A 136 -9.12 19.62 7.28
N THR A 137 -9.70 19.24 6.14
CA THR A 137 -9.94 20.15 5.01
C THR A 137 -10.99 21.21 5.35
N GLU A 138 -11.09 22.28 4.57
CA GLU A 138 -12.08 23.34 4.79
C GLU A 138 -13.52 22.81 4.79
N ASP A 139 -13.90 22.02 3.79
CA ASP A 139 -15.25 21.45 3.71
C ASP A 139 -15.56 20.52 4.89
N ALA A 140 -14.57 19.72 5.34
CA ALA A 140 -14.73 18.87 6.52
C ALA A 140 -14.85 19.70 7.82
N ARG A 141 -14.08 20.80 7.96
CA ARG A 141 -14.22 21.72 9.11
C ARG A 141 -15.62 22.32 9.19
N ILE A 142 -16.17 22.73 8.05
CA ILE A 142 -17.53 23.30 7.94
C ILE A 142 -18.56 22.27 8.40
N ALA A 143 -18.53 21.07 7.82
CA ALA A 143 -19.47 20.01 8.18
C ALA A 143 -19.36 19.62 9.66
N CYS A 144 -18.14 19.44 10.17
CA CYS A 144 -17.90 19.13 11.58
C CYS A 144 -18.35 20.25 12.51
N ALA A 145 -18.12 21.52 12.18
CA ALA A 145 -18.53 22.64 13.01
C ALA A 145 -20.05 22.74 13.15
N ILE A 146 -20.79 22.55 12.05
CA ILE A 146 -22.25 22.47 12.05
C ILE A 146 -22.70 21.31 12.95
N TYR A 147 -22.18 20.11 12.70
CA TYR A 147 -22.55 18.92 13.45
C TYR A 147 -22.22 19.02 14.95
N THR A 148 -21.08 19.62 15.31
CA THR A 148 -20.68 19.88 16.70
C THR A 148 -21.71 20.70 17.45
N VAL A 149 -22.25 21.74 16.80
CA VAL A 149 -23.27 22.60 17.40
C VAL A 149 -24.62 21.91 17.45
N GLU A 150 -25.04 21.25 16.37
CA GLU A 150 -26.33 20.54 16.29
C GLU A 150 -26.46 19.42 17.31
N LYS A 151 -25.38 18.68 17.57
CA LYS A 151 -25.34 17.57 18.53
C LYS A 151 -24.75 17.94 19.88
N ASN A 152 -24.41 19.21 20.09
CA ASN A 152 -23.79 19.71 21.32
C ASN A 152 -22.61 18.82 21.79
N LEU A 153 -21.66 18.57 20.88
CA LEU A 153 -20.55 17.66 21.14
C LEU A 153 -19.59 18.22 22.20
N SER A 154 -19.05 17.33 23.03
CA SER A 154 -17.98 17.67 23.96
C SER A 154 -16.62 17.82 23.22
N PRO A 155 -15.61 18.44 23.84
CA PRO A 155 -14.25 18.49 23.28
C PRO A 155 -13.67 17.11 22.93
N GLU A 156 -13.91 16.11 23.79
CA GLU A 156 -13.44 14.73 23.57
C GLU A 156 -14.11 14.12 22.34
N MET A 157 -15.41 14.38 22.15
CA MET A 157 -16.14 13.94 20.96
C MET A 157 -15.69 14.67 19.70
N CYS A 158 -15.28 15.94 19.80
CA CYS A 158 -14.69 16.67 18.66
C CYS A 158 -13.33 16.09 18.26
N ASP A 159 -12.48 15.69 19.21
CA ASP A 159 -11.21 14.98 18.92
C ASP A 159 -11.46 13.62 18.25
N LEU A 160 -12.40 12.86 18.79
CA LEU A 160 -12.79 11.58 18.19
C LEU A 160 -13.35 11.77 16.77
N LEU A 161 -14.20 12.77 16.57
CA LEU A 161 -14.77 13.09 15.26
C LEU A 161 -13.68 13.49 14.27
N ALA A 162 -12.75 14.37 14.66
CA ALA A 162 -11.66 14.81 13.80
C ALA A 162 -10.80 13.63 13.33
N ARG A 163 -10.44 12.73 14.25
CA ARG A 163 -9.70 11.49 13.91
C ARG A 163 -10.51 10.58 12.97
N SER A 164 -11.81 10.43 13.25
CA SER A 164 -12.71 9.60 12.44
C SER A 164 -12.83 10.14 11.01
N MET A 165 -12.96 11.46 10.84
CA MET A 165 -12.95 12.13 9.54
C MET A 165 -11.64 11.89 8.79
N LYS A 166 -10.50 11.94 9.49
CA LYS A 166 -9.21 11.71 8.84
C LYS A 166 -8.99 10.26 8.43
N GLU A 167 -9.50 9.33 9.23
CA GLU A 167 -9.43 7.91 8.90
C GLU A 167 -10.40 7.53 7.78
N TRP A 168 -11.58 8.15 7.76
CA TRP A 168 -12.57 8.03 6.70
C TRP A 168 -11.89 8.22 5.35
N GLU A 169 -11.17 9.32 5.13
CA GLU A 169 -10.43 9.65 3.91
C GLU A 169 -9.59 8.49 3.34
N ARG A 170 -9.01 7.64 4.20
CA ARG A 170 -8.12 6.53 3.81
C ARG A 170 -8.84 5.22 3.50
N ARG A 171 -10.09 5.06 3.91
CA ARG A 171 -10.81 3.77 3.90
C ARG A 171 -11.90 3.67 2.85
N VAL A 172 -11.68 4.20 1.64
CA VAL A 172 -12.72 4.31 0.58
C VAL A 172 -13.48 2.99 0.33
N GLY A 173 -12.77 1.85 0.31
CA GLY A 173 -13.37 0.54 0.03
C GLY A 173 -14.21 -0.08 1.15
N GLU A 174 -14.20 0.51 2.35
CA GLU A 174 -14.91 -0.03 3.53
C GLU A 174 -16.19 0.76 3.87
N ARG A 175 -16.47 1.86 3.15
CA ARG A 175 -17.50 2.86 3.49
C ARG A 175 -18.93 2.46 3.12
N ASP A 176 -19.14 1.23 2.66
CA ASP A 176 -20.44 0.79 2.16
C ASP A 176 -21.56 0.99 3.19
N GLY A 177 -22.64 1.67 2.77
CA GLY A 177 -23.76 2.06 3.61
C GLY A 177 -23.60 3.37 4.39
N PHE A 178 -22.43 4.01 4.39
CA PHE A 178 -22.19 5.26 5.14
C PHE A 178 -21.97 6.46 4.20
N THR A 179 -22.45 7.64 4.62
CA THR A 179 -22.21 8.90 3.89
C THR A 179 -21.00 9.65 4.44
N ASP A 180 -20.57 10.71 3.76
CA ASP A 180 -19.52 11.62 4.21
C ASP A 180 -19.97 12.60 5.31
N HIS A 181 -21.24 12.52 5.74
CA HIS A 181 -21.76 13.29 6.84
C HIS A 181 -21.01 12.97 8.15
N PRO A 182 -20.59 13.96 8.97
CA PRO A 182 -19.79 13.73 10.18
C PRO A 182 -20.38 12.69 11.15
N GLY A 183 -21.71 12.67 11.29
CA GLY A 183 -22.42 11.67 12.09
C GLY A 183 -22.29 10.23 11.56
N ASP A 184 -22.39 10.05 10.24
CA ASP A 184 -22.21 8.73 9.60
C ASP A 184 -20.75 8.28 9.64
N VAL A 185 -19.81 9.21 9.49
CA VAL A 185 -18.38 8.92 9.63
C VAL A 185 -18.04 8.44 11.05
N LEU A 186 -18.64 9.07 12.06
CA LEU A 186 -18.48 8.63 13.45
C LEU A 186 -19.18 7.29 13.71
N ALA A 187 -20.36 7.07 13.10
CA ALA A 187 -21.07 5.79 13.13
C ALA A 187 -20.23 4.66 12.51
N PHE A 188 -19.59 4.92 11.37
CA PHE A 188 -18.68 3.99 10.71
C PHE A 188 -17.49 3.61 11.62
N LYS A 189 -16.91 4.59 12.31
CA LYS A 189 -15.86 4.34 13.31
C LYS A 189 -16.35 3.39 14.41
N TYR A 190 -17.53 3.62 14.97
CA TYR A 190 -18.09 2.77 16.01
C TYR A 190 -18.45 1.36 15.52
N MET A 191 -18.93 1.23 14.28
CA MET A 191 -19.12 -0.08 13.66
C MET A 191 -17.81 -0.87 13.59
N ARG A 192 -16.72 -0.23 13.15
CA ARG A 192 -15.41 -0.88 13.08
C ARG A 192 -14.91 -1.31 14.45
N ASP A 193 -15.01 -0.45 15.47
CA ASP A 193 -14.70 -0.83 16.85
C ASP A 193 -15.52 -2.06 17.29
N ALA A 194 -16.80 -2.13 16.92
CA ALA A 194 -17.69 -3.24 17.26
C ALA A 194 -17.24 -4.57 16.61
N LEU A 195 -16.75 -4.52 15.36
CA LEU A 195 -16.24 -5.68 14.64
C LEU A 195 -14.96 -6.24 15.26
N GLU A 196 -14.08 -5.36 15.75
CA GLU A 196 -12.82 -5.75 16.39
C GLU A 196 -12.99 -6.22 17.85
N THR A 197 -14.13 -5.88 18.46
CA THR A 197 -14.41 -6.21 19.87
C THR A 197 -14.81 -7.68 20.03
N ARG A 198 -14.15 -8.41 20.95
CA ARG A 198 -14.44 -9.83 21.20
C ARG A 198 -15.65 -10.05 22.11
N LYS A 199 -15.83 -9.20 23.13
CA LYS A 199 -16.93 -9.34 24.08
C LYS A 199 -18.22 -8.80 23.50
N GLU A 200 -19.28 -9.60 23.57
CA GLU A 200 -20.57 -9.25 23.00
C GLU A 200 -21.16 -7.97 23.59
N GLN A 201 -21.11 -7.81 24.92
CA GLN A 201 -21.65 -6.63 25.60
C GLN A 201 -20.95 -5.33 25.16
N GLU A 202 -19.61 -5.34 25.07
CA GLU A 202 -18.83 -4.18 24.61
C GLU A 202 -19.14 -3.88 23.13
N MET A 203 -19.30 -4.92 22.30
CA MET A 203 -19.70 -4.77 20.90
C MET A 203 -21.08 -4.11 20.77
N ARG A 204 -22.08 -4.58 21.53
CA ARG A 204 -23.44 -4.00 21.55
C ARG A 204 -23.39 -2.52 21.91
N GLN A 205 -22.61 -2.15 22.93
CA GLN A 205 -22.41 -0.75 23.31
C GLN A 205 -21.80 0.08 22.17
N LYS A 206 -20.83 -0.47 21.41
CA LYS A 206 -20.27 0.22 20.25
C LYS A 206 -21.30 0.42 19.15
N VAL A 207 -22.12 -0.58 18.83
CA VAL A 207 -23.16 -0.41 17.83
C VAL A 207 -24.21 0.61 18.27
N GLU A 208 -24.62 0.59 19.54
CA GLU A 208 -25.54 1.58 20.10
C GLU A 208 -24.97 3.01 20.02
N GLN A 209 -23.67 3.17 20.34
CA GLN A 209 -22.94 4.42 20.13
C GLN A 209 -23.01 4.85 18.66
N GLY A 210 -22.74 3.95 17.72
CA GLY A 210 -22.88 4.22 16.29
C GLY A 210 -24.29 4.65 15.89
N MET A 211 -25.31 3.98 16.43
CA MET A 211 -26.71 4.26 16.12
C MET A 211 -27.18 5.62 16.65
N SER A 212 -26.59 6.07 17.76
CA SER A 212 -26.88 7.39 18.35
C SER A 212 -26.36 8.57 17.50
N VAL A 213 -25.31 8.35 16.69
CA VAL A 213 -24.66 9.40 15.89
C VAL A 213 -24.94 9.30 14.39
N ALA A 214 -25.39 8.14 13.91
CA ALA A 214 -25.76 7.94 12.51
C ALA A 214 -26.88 8.91 12.09
N VAL A 215 -26.79 9.39 10.85
CA VAL A 215 -27.75 10.32 10.25
C VAL A 215 -28.51 9.68 9.11
N SER A 216 -27.84 8.89 8.25
CA SER A 216 -28.53 8.21 7.15
C SER A 216 -29.19 6.90 7.56
N ASP A 217 -30.30 6.57 6.90
CA ASP A 217 -30.98 5.28 7.07
C ASP A 217 -30.10 4.12 6.62
N THR A 218 -29.25 4.32 5.61
CA THR A 218 -28.30 3.30 5.15
C THR A 218 -27.25 2.99 6.21
N ALA A 219 -26.74 4.00 6.93
CA ALA A 219 -25.79 3.79 8.02
C ALA A 219 -26.44 3.04 9.18
N ARG A 220 -27.68 3.41 9.53
CA ARG A 220 -28.48 2.71 10.55
C ARG A 220 -28.74 1.25 10.18
N ALA A 221 -29.11 0.99 8.93
CA ALA A 221 -29.32 -0.38 8.43
C ALA A 221 -28.02 -1.20 8.47
N ARG A 222 -26.89 -0.59 8.13
CA ARG A 222 -25.57 -1.25 8.16
C ARG A 222 -25.16 -1.62 9.59
N LEU A 223 -25.39 -0.74 10.55
CA LEU A 223 -25.17 -0.99 11.98
C LEU A 223 -26.08 -2.10 12.51
N ALA A 224 -27.36 -2.12 12.14
CA ALA A 224 -28.29 -3.19 12.52
C ALA A 224 -27.82 -4.55 11.96
N THR A 225 -27.42 -4.58 10.69
CA THR A 225 -26.87 -5.81 10.05
C THR A 225 -25.62 -6.31 10.78
N CYS A 226 -24.78 -5.41 11.29
CA CYS A 226 -23.60 -5.77 12.07
C CYS A 226 -23.96 -6.50 13.39
N MET A 227 -25.04 -6.09 14.04
CA MET A 227 -25.56 -6.78 15.24
C MET A 227 -26.10 -8.16 14.86
N ASP A 228 -27.00 -8.21 13.87
CA ASP A 228 -27.65 -9.46 13.46
C ASP A 228 -26.63 -10.51 12.99
N ALA A 229 -25.64 -10.12 12.19
CA ALA A 229 -24.61 -11.04 11.69
C ALA A 229 -23.80 -11.66 12.84
N LYS A 230 -23.53 -10.90 13.89
CA LYS A 230 -22.73 -11.35 15.03
C LYS A 230 -23.55 -12.15 16.04
N GLU A 231 -24.81 -11.77 16.27
CA GLU A 231 -25.77 -12.59 17.02
C GLU A 231 -25.98 -13.95 16.34
N ASN A 232 -26.23 -13.97 15.02
CA ASN A 232 -26.37 -15.20 14.25
C ASN A 232 -25.10 -16.07 14.29
N LEU A 233 -23.92 -15.45 14.22
CA LEU A 233 -22.64 -16.19 14.36
C LEU A 233 -22.49 -16.77 15.76
N THR A 234 -22.83 -16.01 16.80
CA THR A 234 -22.74 -16.46 18.21
C THR A 234 -23.71 -17.62 18.47
N ASP A 235 -24.94 -17.53 17.96
CA ASP A 235 -25.94 -18.59 18.01
C ASP A 235 -25.49 -19.84 17.24
N TRP A 236 -24.91 -19.68 16.05
CA TRP A 236 -24.37 -20.80 15.28
C TRP A 236 -23.21 -21.47 16.02
N VAL A 237 -22.28 -20.69 16.57
CA VAL A 237 -21.18 -21.20 17.39
C VAL A 237 -21.72 -21.91 18.63
N SER A 238 -22.70 -21.34 19.33
CA SER A 238 -23.31 -21.97 20.52
C SER A 238 -24.02 -23.29 20.20
N ARG A 239 -24.76 -23.36 19.09
CA ARG A 239 -25.45 -24.57 18.63
C ARG A 239 -24.50 -25.66 18.13
N ASN A 240 -23.35 -25.27 17.57
CA ASN A 240 -22.44 -26.19 16.89
C ASN A 240 -21.15 -26.47 17.68
N SER A 241 -20.88 -25.72 18.75
CA SER A 241 -19.87 -26.03 19.75
C SER A 241 -20.58 -26.92 20.77
N GLY A 242 -20.48 -28.24 20.59
CA GLY A 242 -21.26 -29.21 21.36
C GLY A 242 -20.99 -29.16 22.86
N ASP A 243 -21.69 -28.28 23.59
CA ASP A 243 -21.63 -28.17 25.05
C ASP A 243 -22.84 -28.83 25.73
N GLY A 244 -23.29 -29.94 25.15
CA GLY A 244 -24.17 -30.90 25.80
C GLY A 244 -23.34 -31.92 26.55
N ASN A 245 -22.94 -31.59 27.77
CA ASN A 245 -22.45 -32.52 28.81
C ASN A 245 -21.35 -33.52 28.36
N GLY A 246 -20.08 -33.14 28.51
CA GLY A 246 -18.98 -34.10 28.68
C GLY A 246 -18.13 -34.47 27.47
N GLY A 247 -17.95 -33.58 26.49
CA GLY A 247 -16.98 -33.80 25.42
C GLY A 247 -16.44 -32.49 24.87
N THR A 248 -15.13 -32.30 24.93
CA THR A 248 -14.39 -31.20 24.29
C THR A 248 -14.51 -31.27 22.77
N GLY A 249 -15.68 -30.96 22.24
CA GLY A 249 -15.93 -30.84 20.81
C GLY A 249 -15.44 -29.48 20.33
N SER A 250 -14.12 -29.32 20.16
CA SER A 250 -13.56 -28.16 19.45
C SER A 250 -14.25 -28.08 18.09
N ALA A 251 -15.04 -27.02 17.85
CA ALA A 251 -15.58 -26.74 16.53
C ALA A 251 -14.44 -26.81 15.50
N ALA A 252 -14.66 -27.51 14.39
CA ALA A 252 -13.65 -27.65 13.35
C ALA A 252 -13.26 -26.26 12.86
N SER A 253 -12.03 -25.83 13.14
CA SER A 253 -11.51 -24.55 12.68
C SER A 253 -10.79 -24.74 11.36
N LEU A 254 -11.09 -23.88 10.39
CA LEU A 254 -10.33 -23.78 9.16
C LEU A 254 -9.23 -22.74 9.37
N GLN A 255 -7.98 -23.16 9.20
CA GLN A 255 -6.86 -22.23 9.19
C GLN A 255 -6.83 -21.53 7.83
N VAL A 256 -7.10 -20.23 7.83
CA VAL A 256 -6.94 -19.40 6.64
C VAL A 256 -5.50 -18.92 6.58
N LEU A 257 -4.76 -19.35 5.55
CA LEU A 257 -3.42 -18.88 5.25
C LEU A 257 -3.48 -17.92 4.06
N ARG A 258 -2.73 -16.82 4.15
CA ARG A 258 -2.55 -15.88 3.05
C ARG A 258 -1.12 -16.03 2.54
N LEU A 259 -0.99 -16.57 1.34
CA LEU A 259 0.31 -16.74 0.68
C LEU A 259 0.89 -15.37 0.30
N ALA A 260 2.18 -15.18 0.56
CA ALA A 260 2.95 -14.05 0.05
C ALA A 260 3.34 -14.29 -1.42
N GLU A 261 3.70 -13.21 -2.13
CA GLU A 261 4.05 -13.27 -3.55
C GLU A 261 5.27 -14.17 -3.82
N ASP A 262 6.23 -14.17 -2.90
CA ASP A 262 7.43 -15.01 -2.93
C ASP A 262 7.17 -16.48 -2.55
N GLU A 263 6.00 -16.80 -1.97
CA GLU A 263 5.59 -18.17 -1.64
C GLU A 263 4.90 -18.91 -2.81
N ILE A 264 4.40 -18.19 -3.82
CA ILE A 264 3.69 -18.77 -4.98
C ILE A 264 4.62 -18.97 -6.20
N GLY A 265 5.75 -18.27 -6.21
CA GLY A 265 6.66 -18.18 -7.36
C GLY A 265 7.52 -19.42 -7.58
N THR A 266 6.94 -20.56 -7.98
CA THR A 266 7.71 -21.68 -8.55
C THR A 266 7.49 -21.82 -10.05
N ARG A 267 8.45 -22.44 -10.75
CA ARG A 267 8.36 -22.85 -12.16
C ARG A 267 8.66 -24.33 -12.25
N SER A 268 7.70 -25.10 -12.79
CA SER A 268 7.81 -26.55 -12.95
C SER A 268 8.56 -26.93 -14.22
N LEU A 269 9.56 -27.79 -14.10
CA LEU A 269 10.47 -28.20 -15.18
C LEU A 269 10.51 -29.72 -15.31
N PRO A 270 10.59 -30.29 -16.53
CA PRO A 270 10.82 -31.71 -16.72
C PRO A 270 12.28 -32.08 -16.40
N VAL A 271 12.47 -33.25 -15.81
CA VAL A 271 13.78 -33.84 -15.48
C VAL A 271 14.06 -34.96 -16.47
N LEU A 272 14.97 -34.71 -17.42
CA LEU A 272 15.26 -35.60 -18.54
C LEU A 272 16.06 -36.86 -18.14
N GLY A 273 16.71 -36.83 -16.96
CA GLY A 273 17.49 -37.94 -16.42
C GLY A 273 18.95 -37.57 -16.14
N PRO A 274 19.81 -38.56 -15.84
CA PRO A 274 21.21 -38.33 -15.49
C PRO A 274 22.07 -37.88 -16.68
N LEU A 275 22.95 -36.91 -16.45
CA LEU A 275 23.97 -36.45 -17.40
C LEU A 275 24.81 -37.63 -17.90
N GLY A 276 25.01 -37.71 -19.22
CA GLY A 276 25.66 -38.85 -19.87
C GLY A 276 24.74 -40.04 -20.16
N SER A 277 23.48 -40.01 -19.71
CA SER A 277 22.43 -40.97 -20.15
C SER A 277 21.39 -40.31 -21.07
N VAL A 278 21.20 -39.00 -20.96
CA VAL A 278 20.30 -38.21 -21.82
C VAL A 278 20.89 -38.10 -23.23
N ALA A 279 20.05 -38.27 -24.26
CA ALA A 279 20.40 -38.15 -25.68
C ALA A 279 19.70 -36.95 -26.35
N ALA A 280 20.10 -36.62 -27.59
CA ALA A 280 19.50 -35.50 -28.32
C ALA A 280 17.99 -35.67 -28.60
N ALA A 281 17.51 -36.91 -28.70
CA ALA A 281 16.09 -37.22 -28.83
C ALA A 281 15.25 -36.79 -27.62
N ASP A 282 15.83 -36.81 -26.40
CA ASP A 282 15.15 -36.39 -25.18
C ASP A 282 14.96 -34.86 -25.13
N LEU A 283 15.92 -34.10 -25.69
CA LEU A 283 15.78 -32.65 -25.87
C LEU A 283 14.66 -32.34 -26.87
N SER A 284 14.62 -33.05 -27.99
CA SER A 284 13.63 -32.83 -29.05
C SER A 284 12.21 -33.17 -28.59
N SER A 285 12.07 -34.13 -27.67
CA SER A 285 10.80 -34.57 -27.10
C SER A 285 10.52 -33.97 -25.72
N THR A 286 11.22 -32.90 -25.32
CA THR A 286 11.07 -32.29 -23.99
C THR A 286 9.63 -31.78 -23.78
N PRO A 287 8.89 -32.31 -22.79
CA PRO A 287 7.54 -31.85 -22.49
C PRO A 287 7.57 -30.44 -21.85
N ARG A 288 6.43 -29.76 -21.84
CA ARG A 288 6.30 -28.39 -21.31
C ARG A 288 5.30 -28.33 -20.18
N SER A 289 5.43 -27.34 -19.31
CA SER A 289 4.39 -26.97 -18.35
C SER A 289 3.80 -25.61 -18.73
N LYS A 290 2.50 -25.44 -18.49
CA LYS A 290 1.83 -24.13 -18.56
C LYS A 290 1.23 -23.84 -17.19
N GLN A 291 1.62 -22.74 -16.58
CA GLN A 291 1.03 -22.23 -15.34
C GLN A 291 -0.15 -21.29 -15.62
N ASP A 292 -1.19 -21.36 -14.80
CA ASP A 292 -2.38 -20.52 -14.88
C ASP A 292 -2.92 -20.15 -13.49
N GLY A 293 -3.62 -19.01 -13.42
CA GLY A 293 -4.25 -18.49 -12.22
C GLY A 293 -3.30 -17.97 -11.13
N PRO A 294 -3.87 -17.47 -10.02
CA PRO A 294 -3.11 -16.79 -8.95
C PRO A 294 -2.31 -17.75 -8.05
N PHE A 295 -2.49 -19.07 -8.19
CA PHE A 295 -1.84 -20.08 -7.34
C PHE A 295 -0.74 -20.87 -8.07
N GLY A 296 -0.38 -20.48 -9.29
CA GLY A 296 0.68 -21.15 -10.05
C GLY A 296 0.37 -22.62 -10.40
N VAL A 297 -0.92 -22.97 -10.49
CA VAL A 297 -1.36 -24.31 -10.89
C VAL A 297 -0.89 -24.56 -12.32
N PHE A 298 -0.28 -25.72 -12.58
CA PHE A 298 0.28 -26.03 -13.88
C PHE A 298 -0.33 -27.25 -14.54
N THR A 299 -0.45 -27.19 -15.86
CA THR A 299 -0.84 -28.31 -16.73
C THR A 299 0.38 -28.79 -17.51
N LEU A 300 0.51 -30.11 -17.63
CA LEU A 300 1.56 -30.76 -18.39
C LEU A 300 1.17 -30.87 -19.88
N LEU A 301 2.10 -30.55 -20.77
CA LEU A 301 1.92 -30.53 -22.21
C LEU A 301 2.98 -31.40 -22.89
N GLY A 302 2.57 -32.23 -23.86
CA GLY A 302 3.46 -33.12 -24.62
C GLY A 302 3.14 -34.60 -24.43
N ALA A 303 3.44 -35.42 -25.44
CA ALA A 303 3.03 -36.83 -25.49
C ALA A 303 3.65 -37.70 -24.37
N ASN A 304 4.83 -37.34 -23.89
CA ASN A 304 5.57 -38.05 -22.83
C ASN A 304 5.48 -37.35 -21.47
N ALA A 305 4.68 -36.29 -21.32
CA ALA A 305 4.74 -35.43 -20.13
C ALA A 305 4.40 -36.17 -18.82
N ALA A 306 3.56 -37.21 -18.88
CA ALA A 306 3.20 -38.06 -17.74
C ALA A 306 4.27 -39.11 -17.38
N ALA A 307 5.18 -39.44 -18.31
CA ALA A 307 6.23 -40.44 -18.11
C ALA A 307 7.54 -39.83 -17.59
N VAL A 308 7.66 -38.49 -17.62
CA VAL A 308 8.85 -37.76 -17.18
C VAL A 308 8.66 -37.26 -15.75
N ARG A 309 9.74 -37.18 -14.97
CA ARG A 309 9.72 -36.60 -13.62
C ARG A 309 9.75 -35.07 -13.70
N TRP A 310 9.18 -34.39 -12.71
CA TRP A 310 9.12 -32.94 -12.67
C TRP A 310 9.74 -32.39 -11.39
N VAL A 311 10.30 -31.19 -11.48
CA VAL A 311 10.81 -30.44 -10.33
C VAL A 311 10.23 -29.03 -10.36
N ALA A 312 9.81 -28.53 -9.21
CA ALA A 312 9.41 -27.15 -9.02
C ALA A 312 10.58 -26.38 -8.42
N LEU A 313 11.11 -25.40 -9.16
CA LEU A 313 12.15 -24.50 -8.68
C LEU A 313 11.57 -23.10 -8.45
N PRO A 314 12.16 -22.27 -7.58
CA PRO A 314 11.75 -20.88 -7.46
C PRO A 314 11.83 -20.14 -8.81
N GLN A 315 11.00 -19.12 -9.01
CA GLN A 315 10.99 -18.25 -10.20
C GLN A 315 12.18 -17.29 -10.21
N TRP A 316 13.39 -17.83 -10.23
CA TRP A 316 14.60 -17.05 -10.46
C TRP A 316 14.53 -16.37 -11.83
N ASN A 317 15.05 -15.15 -11.94
CA ASN A 317 15.00 -14.37 -13.19
C ASN A 317 15.49 -15.12 -14.43
N LEU A 318 16.50 -15.99 -14.28
CA LEU A 318 16.99 -16.85 -15.37
C LEU A 318 15.95 -17.88 -15.81
N LEU A 319 15.24 -18.48 -14.86
CA LEU A 319 14.14 -19.40 -15.15
C LEU A 319 12.94 -18.66 -15.72
N THR A 320 12.56 -17.49 -15.24
CA THR A 320 11.35 -16.77 -15.71
C THR A 320 11.45 -16.38 -17.20
N ARG A 321 12.66 -16.13 -17.69
CA ARG A 321 12.92 -15.78 -19.10
C ARG A 321 13.06 -16.98 -20.04
N ALA A 322 13.25 -18.17 -19.47
CA ALA A 322 13.38 -19.40 -20.24
C ALA A 322 12.08 -19.70 -21.01
N VAL A 323 12.19 -20.20 -22.24
CA VAL A 323 11.03 -20.55 -23.09
C VAL A 323 10.73 -22.04 -22.95
N VAL A 324 11.75 -22.88 -23.11
CA VAL A 324 11.68 -24.34 -22.96
C VAL A 324 12.74 -24.82 -21.97
N PRO A 325 12.59 -24.49 -20.67
CA PRO A 325 13.52 -24.95 -19.67
C PRO A 325 13.35 -26.45 -19.36
N ALA A 326 14.47 -27.14 -19.18
CA ALA A 326 14.53 -28.54 -18.73
C ALA A 326 15.65 -28.72 -17.71
N ALA A 327 15.60 -29.84 -17.00
CA ALA A 327 16.59 -30.20 -16.00
C ALA A 327 17.26 -31.55 -16.31
N ILE A 328 18.57 -31.62 -16.07
CA ILE A 328 19.39 -32.84 -16.18
C ILE A 328 20.00 -33.11 -14.80
N GLU A 329 19.87 -34.33 -14.32
CA GLU A 329 20.46 -34.72 -13.04
C GLU A 329 21.97 -34.91 -13.18
N VAL A 330 22.73 -34.40 -12.23
CA VAL A 330 24.16 -34.60 -12.14
C VAL A 330 24.41 -35.43 -10.88
N PRO A 331 24.75 -36.74 -11.00
CA PRO A 331 24.92 -37.60 -9.82
C PRO A 331 25.99 -37.09 -8.84
N ASN A 332 27.10 -36.54 -9.38
CA ASN A 332 28.12 -35.89 -8.58
C ASN A 332 28.75 -34.73 -9.36
N CYS A 333 28.52 -33.49 -8.90
CA CYS A 333 29.05 -32.29 -9.55
C CYS A 333 30.59 -32.23 -9.54
N ALA A 334 31.24 -32.83 -8.54
CA ALA A 334 32.70 -32.90 -8.47
C ALA A 334 33.33 -33.83 -9.53
N ASN A 335 32.53 -34.67 -10.18
CA ASN A 335 33.00 -35.58 -11.24
C ASN A 335 32.84 -34.99 -12.65
N VAL A 336 32.31 -33.78 -12.79
CA VAL A 336 32.07 -33.15 -14.09
C VAL A 336 33.05 -31.98 -14.28
N PRO A 337 34.12 -32.15 -15.09
CA PRO A 337 35.17 -31.13 -15.24
C PRO A 337 34.63 -29.75 -15.65
N ALA A 338 33.62 -29.72 -16.51
CA ALA A 338 32.99 -28.48 -16.94
C ALA A 338 32.27 -27.73 -15.80
N ILE A 339 31.67 -28.45 -14.83
CA ILE A 339 31.05 -27.82 -13.65
C ILE A 339 32.15 -27.23 -12.76
N ILE A 340 33.21 -27.98 -12.50
CA ILE A 340 34.34 -27.51 -11.68
C ILE A 340 34.96 -26.24 -12.28
N ALA A 341 35.17 -26.23 -13.60
CA ALA A 341 35.67 -25.07 -14.33
C ALA A 341 34.71 -23.87 -14.23
N GLY A 342 33.39 -24.13 -14.36
CA GLY A 342 32.36 -23.09 -14.31
C GLY A 342 32.15 -22.46 -12.93
N THR A 343 32.32 -23.22 -11.85
CA THR A 343 32.17 -22.73 -10.47
C THR A 343 33.43 -22.04 -9.92
N ARG A 344 34.51 -21.96 -10.71
CA ARG A 344 35.81 -21.38 -10.30
C ARG A 344 36.35 -21.99 -9.00
N ALA A 345 36.15 -23.28 -8.77
CA ALA A 345 36.67 -23.97 -7.59
C ALA A 345 38.20 -24.10 -7.70
N GLN A 346 38.93 -23.25 -6.97
CA GLN A 346 40.40 -23.18 -7.04
C GLN A 346 41.09 -24.04 -5.98
N THR A 347 40.43 -24.27 -4.83
CA THR A 347 41.00 -25.05 -3.72
C THR A 347 40.43 -26.47 -3.67
N GLU A 348 41.14 -27.37 -2.98
CA GLU A 348 40.66 -28.72 -2.72
C GLU A 348 39.37 -28.73 -1.88
N ASP A 349 39.23 -27.77 -0.96
CA ASP A 349 38.02 -27.63 -0.15
C ASP A 349 36.83 -27.12 -0.97
N ASP A 350 37.04 -26.24 -1.96
CA ASP A 350 35.99 -25.85 -2.90
C ASP A 350 35.50 -27.05 -3.74
N ARG A 351 36.42 -27.92 -4.14
CA ARG A 351 36.09 -29.15 -4.88
C ARG A 351 35.34 -30.15 -4.01
N LYS A 352 35.76 -30.34 -2.76
CA LYS A 352 35.01 -31.15 -1.78
C LYS A 352 33.62 -30.59 -1.54
N ARG A 353 33.47 -29.27 -1.47
CA ARG A 353 32.17 -28.63 -1.35
C ARG A 353 31.26 -29.00 -2.49
N LEU A 354 31.76 -29.15 -3.73
CA LEU A 354 30.97 -29.59 -4.91
C LEU A 354 30.58 -31.07 -4.90
N SER A 355 31.11 -31.88 -3.98
CA SER A 355 30.77 -33.31 -3.92
C SER A 355 29.28 -33.53 -3.70
N GLY A 356 28.71 -34.49 -4.43
CA GLY A 356 27.30 -34.85 -4.35
C GLY A 356 26.45 -34.29 -5.49
N PRO A 357 25.15 -34.55 -5.46
CA PRO A 357 24.29 -34.36 -6.62
C PRO A 357 24.04 -32.88 -6.92
N GLY A 358 23.62 -32.63 -8.15
CA GLY A 358 23.13 -31.34 -8.61
C GLY A 358 22.08 -31.50 -9.70
N LEU A 359 21.41 -30.41 -9.99
CA LEU A 359 20.42 -30.30 -11.04
C LEU A 359 20.89 -29.22 -12.03
N LEU A 360 21.28 -29.65 -13.22
CA LEU A 360 21.70 -28.78 -14.30
C LEU A 360 20.47 -28.30 -15.05
N VAL A 361 20.23 -26.99 -15.04
CA VAL A 361 19.08 -26.38 -15.69
C VAL A 361 19.51 -25.78 -17.02
N ILE A 362 18.77 -26.12 -18.08
CA ILE A 362 19.08 -25.75 -19.47
C ILE A 362 17.88 -25.10 -20.15
N GLU A 363 18.14 -24.23 -21.11
CA GLU A 363 17.17 -23.76 -22.11
C GLU A 363 17.33 -24.61 -23.37
N VAL A 364 16.33 -25.42 -23.68
CA VAL A 364 16.34 -26.32 -24.84
C VAL A 364 16.11 -25.51 -26.12
N GLY A 365 17.06 -25.59 -27.05
CA GLY A 365 16.98 -24.85 -28.29
C GLY A 365 18.32 -24.85 -29.01
N ARG A 366 18.29 -25.06 -30.33
CA ARG A 366 19.50 -25.07 -31.14
C ARG A 366 20.14 -23.69 -31.12
N VAL A 367 21.43 -23.62 -30.77
CA VAL A 367 22.23 -22.40 -30.77
C VAL A 367 23.15 -22.42 -31.98
N HIS A 368 23.08 -21.39 -32.81
CA HIS A 368 23.96 -21.26 -33.97
C HIS A 368 25.38 -20.90 -33.53
N VAL A 369 26.36 -21.28 -34.34
CA VAL A 369 27.78 -21.06 -34.03
C VAL A 369 28.09 -19.57 -33.81
N SER A 370 27.41 -18.67 -34.53
CA SER A 370 27.53 -17.22 -34.39
C SER A 370 27.10 -16.69 -33.02
N ASP A 371 26.23 -17.42 -32.32
CA ASP A 371 25.58 -16.98 -31.09
C ASP A 371 26.23 -17.60 -29.84
N ILE A 372 27.28 -18.41 -30.03
CA ILE A 372 28.04 -19.03 -28.95
C ILE A 372 28.89 -17.99 -28.25
N SER A 373 28.64 -17.83 -26.95
CA SER A 373 29.44 -16.98 -26.07
C SER A 373 30.55 -17.79 -25.40
N SER A 374 31.79 -17.29 -25.45
CA SER A 374 32.93 -17.93 -24.81
C SER A 374 32.80 -18.03 -23.28
N GLY A 375 31.99 -17.17 -22.67
CA GLY A 375 31.74 -17.13 -21.22
C GLY A 375 30.59 -18.01 -20.72
N GLN A 376 29.95 -18.80 -21.59
CA GLN A 376 28.81 -19.65 -21.23
C GLN A 376 29.12 -21.14 -21.38
N PHE A 377 28.21 -21.98 -20.90
CA PHE A 377 28.25 -23.42 -21.07
C PHE A 377 27.07 -23.88 -21.91
N TYR A 378 27.30 -24.93 -22.69
CA TYR A 378 26.32 -25.44 -23.64
C TYR A 378 26.22 -26.96 -23.53
N ILE A 379 25.08 -27.48 -23.96
CA ILE A 379 24.88 -28.91 -24.15
C ILE A 379 25.02 -29.24 -25.64
N VAL A 380 25.84 -30.22 -25.94
CA VAL A 380 26.08 -30.72 -27.30
C VAL A 380 25.89 -32.23 -27.34
N PRO A 381 25.39 -32.81 -28.44
CA PRO A 381 25.49 -34.24 -28.67
C PRO A 381 26.95 -34.62 -28.90
N ASP A 382 27.44 -35.62 -28.17
CA ASP A 382 28.78 -36.15 -28.35
C ASP A 382 28.75 -37.28 -29.41
N PRO A 383 29.39 -37.07 -30.57
CA PRO A 383 29.39 -38.04 -31.65
C PRO A 383 30.12 -39.34 -31.28
N ASN A 384 31.01 -39.32 -30.29
CA ASN A 384 31.80 -40.50 -29.89
C ASN A 384 31.09 -41.37 -28.85
N SER A 385 30.02 -40.87 -28.22
CA SER A 385 29.27 -41.59 -27.18
C SER A 385 27.83 -41.94 -27.60
N GLY A 386 27.57 -42.01 -28.91
CA GLY A 386 26.28 -42.46 -29.43
C GLY A 386 25.15 -41.46 -29.20
N ASP A 387 25.42 -40.17 -29.49
CA ASP A 387 24.45 -39.06 -29.42
C ASP A 387 24.02 -38.67 -27.99
N ARG A 388 24.80 -39.12 -26.99
CA ARG A 388 24.65 -38.72 -25.60
C ARG A 388 25.08 -37.27 -25.42
N LEU A 389 24.45 -36.58 -24.48
CA LEU A 389 24.69 -35.18 -24.25
C LEU A 389 25.92 -34.95 -23.36
N ALA A 390 26.77 -34.03 -23.80
CA ALA A 390 27.94 -33.56 -23.08
C ALA A 390 27.82 -32.07 -22.72
N LEU A 391 28.34 -31.71 -21.55
CA LEU A 391 28.44 -30.32 -21.09
C LEU A 391 29.79 -29.73 -21.53
N VAL A 392 29.77 -28.69 -22.35
CA VAL A 392 30.97 -28.12 -22.98
C VAL A 392 31.06 -26.61 -22.76
N PRO A 393 32.25 -26.06 -22.43
CA PRO A 393 32.47 -24.61 -22.39
C PRO A 393 32.32 -23.96 -23.77
N GLY A 394 31.67 -22.81 -23.84
CA GLY A 394 31.46 -22.06 -25.09
C GLY A 394 32.75 -21.67 -25.79
N ALA A 395 33.84 -21.40 -25.06
CA ALA A 395 35.14 -21.13 -25.65
C ALA A 395 35.68 -22.30 -26.48
N GLN A 396 35.51 -23.53 -25.99
CA GLN A 396 35.90 -24.74 -26.72
C GLN A 396 34.98 -24.97 -27.93
N LEU A 397 33.68 -24.73 -27.75
CA LEU A 397 32.70 -24.94 -28.81
C LEU A 397 32.86 -23.95 -29.96
N ALA A 398 33.15 -22.68 -29.65
CA ALA A 398 33.42 -21.64 -30.65
C ALA A 398 34.67 -21.97 -31.48
N GLN A 399 35.72 -22.56 -30.87
CA GLN A 399 36.91 -23.02 -31.58
C GLN A 399 36.62 -24.23 -32.48
N ALA A 400 35.75 -25.15 -32.03
CA ALA A 400 35.36 -26.32 -32.80
C ALA A 400 34.41 -26.00 -33.96
N GLY A 401 33.72 -24.85 -33.92
CA GLY A 401 32.78 -24.42 -34.97
C GLY A 401 31.51 -25.28 -35.04
N VAL A 402 31.10 -25.88 -33.93
CA VAL A 402 29.95 -26.80 -33.86
C VAL A 402 28.77 -26.12 -33.16
N PRO A 403 27.52 -26.25 -33.64
CA PRO A 403 26.36 -25.68 -32.96
C PRO A 403 26.04 -26.41 -31.64
N ALA A 404 25.28 -25.76 -30.76
CA ALA A 404 24.79 -26.40 -29.52
C ALA A 404 23.32 -26.81 -29.62
N ALA A 405 22.91 -27.77 -28.78
CA ALA A 405 21.54 -28.25 -28.66
C ALA A 405 20.75 -27.55 -27.53
N ALA A 406 21.44 -27.00 -26.53
CA ALA A 406 20.83 -26.21 -25.46
C ALA A 406 21.86 -25.27 -24.79
N THR A 407 21.37 -24.22 -24.16
CA THR A 407 22.17 -23.30 -23.33
C THR A 407 22.03 -23.66 -21.87
N VAL A 408 23.14 -23.68 -21.11
CA VAL A 408 23.08 -23.90 -19.66
C VAL A 408 22.73 -22.60 -18.95
N LEU A 409 21.70 -22.64 -18.10
CA LEU A 409 21.29 -21.49 -17.30
C LEU A 409 22.05 -21.44 -15.97
N PHE A 410 22.05 -22.54 -15.22
CA PHE A 410 22.76 -22.70 -13.95
C PHE A 410 22.77 -24.16 -13.50
N VAL A 411 23.55 -24.46 -12.46
CA VAL A 411 23.48 -25.71 -11.70
C VAL A 411 22.99 -25.43 -10.29
N ALA A 412 21.89 -26.07 -9.88
CA ALA A 412 21.38 -26.00 -8.52
C ALA A 412 21.88 -27.20 -7.73
N ARG A 413 22.30 -26.96 -6.49
CA ARG A 413 22.70 -28.02 -5.56
C ARG A 413 21.65 -28.16 -4.46
N PRO A 414 21.50 -29.36 -3.88
CA PRO A 414 20.60 -29.52 -2.74
C PRO A 414 21.02 -28.58 -1.60
N PRO A 415 20.08 -28.18 -0.73
CA PRO A 415 20.40 -27.42 0.47
C PRO A 415 21.53 -28.10 1.23
N ALA A 416 22.48 -27.32 1.76
CA ALA A 416 23.46 -27.86 2.68
C ALA A 416 22.67 -28.51 3.84
N ARG A 417 22.96 -29.78 4.14
CA ARG A 417 22.45 -30.35 5.38
C ARG A 417 23.09 -29.53 6.50
N ASP A 418 22.30 -28.74 7.22
CA ASP A 418 22.70 -28.33 8.55
C ASP A 418 22.97 -29.60 9.34
N ALA A 419 24.09 -29.65 10.06
CA ALA A 419 24.53 -30.81 10.83
C ALA A 419 23.65 -31.07 12.07
N SER A 420 22.34 -30.87 11.96
CA SER A 420 21.35 -31.00 13.04
C SER A 420 20.05 -31.59 12.52
N ALA A 421 20.10 -32.88 12.18
CA ALA A 421 18.96 -33.80 12.22
C ALA A 421 19.54 -35.22 12.10
N GLY A 422 20.08 -35.71 13.21
CA GLY A 422 20.47 -37.10 13.45
C GLY A 422 19.88 -37.53 14.77
#